data_AF-A0A9P6UQE8-F1
#
_entry.id   AF-A0A9P6UQE8-F1
#
_cell.length_a   1.000
_cell.length_b   1.000
_cell.length_c   1.000
_cell.angle_alpha   90.00
_cell.angle_beta   90.00
_cell.angle_gamma   90.00
#
_symmetry.space_group_name_H-M   'P 1'
#
loop_
_entity.id
_entity.type
_entity.pdbx_description
1 polymer ?
#
loop_
_entity_poly.entity_id
_entity_poly.type
_entity_poly.pdbx_seq_one_letter_code
_entity_poly.pdbx_strand_id
1 'polypeptide(L)'
;MFKLHSKGSSATSSTTSFSGGSGSSSNGQPSSNQGRNGIFLVGATYLDTIMHVSSFPHEDTKLRAERVEQRRGGNAANTAEILGQEPRAKVWYMSSMPSPAASKVLLRSLEESNVKTDACVFHSSQLAPPQAYIMSALDTGTRTIISHSTLPDLTLDEFVKKFDAACLRSGGSDLFAMQCPFQWIHFEGRGLEVYKMIDYVESVYVGQGWRQKLTISVEFEKGDRPGIKNLLQQADVCFFSKLYAETLGFDRPEDFLASIGDYCKPTATLFCCWGAMGAVGLHLESGTRFNSSAGKADMIVDTVGAGDTFIAGIILALGVRGYDIGRGLRYACELATLKCSQYGFKRLLKAPDL
;
A
#
# COMPACT_ATOMS: atom_id res chain seq x y z
N MET A 1 -22.03 -3.08 -14.82
CA MET A 1 -21.95 -4.31 -14.00
C MET A 1 -20.99 -5.24 -14.72
N PHE A 2 -19.80 -5.51 -14.17
CA PHE A 2 -18.89 -6.47 -14.80
C PHE A 2 -19.49 -7.86 -14.57
N LYS A 3 -19.70 -8.63 -15.63
CA LYS A 3 -19.87 -10.08 -15.47
C LYS A 3 -18.47 -10.69 -15.48
N LEU A 4 -17.78 -10.62 -14.34
CA LEU A 4 -16.64 -11.50 -14.11
C LEU A 4 -17.22 -12.91 -13.97
N HIS A 5 -16.82 -13.82 -14.84
CA HIS A 5 -17.31 -15.19 -14.79
C HIS A 5 -16.29 -16.00 -13.99
N SER A 6 -16.72 -16.68 -12.93
CA SER A 6 -15.87 -17.71 -12.33
C SER A 6 -15.67 -18.81 -13.36
N LYS A 7 -14.45 -18.94 -13.88
CA LYS A 7 -14.09 -20.10 -14.70
C LYS A 7 -13.76 -21.22 -13.73
N GLY A 8 -14.57 -22.28 -13.73
CA GLY A 8 -14.24 -23.51 -13.01
C GLY A 8 -12.88 -24.02 -13.46
N SER A 9 -11.91 -24.02 -12.56
CA SER A 9 -10.55 -24.50 -12.86
C SER A 9 -10.53 -26.02 -12.89
N SER A 10 -10.29 -26.60 -14.07
CA SER A 10 -9.60 -27.89 -14.20
C SER A 10 -8.13 -27.60 -14.50
N ALA A 11 -7.24 -27.76 -13.52
CA ALA A 11 -5.80 -27.67 -13.75
C ALA A 11 -5.11 -28.82 -13.05
N THR A 12 -4.57 -29.72 -13.87
CA THR A 12 -3.59 -30.75 -13.53
C THR A 12 -2.32 -30.12 -12.97
N SER A 13 -1.90 -30.58 -11.80
CA SER A 13 -0.66 -30.18 -11.13
C SER A 13 0.56 -30.77 -11.82
N SER A 14 1.46 -29.93 -12.33
CA SER A 14 2.83 -30.32 -12.63
C SER A 14 3.77 -29.50 -11.75
N THR A 15 4.21 -30.09 -10.65
CA THR A 15 5.20 -29.55 -9.72
C THR A 15 6.58 -29.99 -10.20
N THR A 16 7.43 -29.07 -10.66
CA THR A 16 8.83 -29.36 -10.96
C THR A 16 9.71 -28.86 -9.82
N SER A 17 10.28 -29.82 -9.07
CA SER A 17 11.39 -29.59 -8.14
C SER A 17 12.71 -29.54 -8.92
N PHE A 18 13.49 -28.47 -8.76
CA PHE A 18 14.82 -28.37 -9.36
C PHE A 18 15.91 -28.67 -8.32
N SER A 19 16.69 -29.71 -8.58
CA SER A 19 17.95 -30.05 -7.90
C SER A 19 19.14 -29.42 -8.63
N GLY A 20 20.19 -29.10 -7.87
CA GLY A 20 21.27 -28.20 -8.24
C GLY A 20 22.20 -28.66 -9.37
N GLY A 21 22.80 -27.66 -10.02
CA GLY A 21 23.92 -27.80 -10.94
C GLY A 21 24.82 -26.58 -10.83
N SER A 22 26.05 -26.80 -10.36
CA SER A 22 27.11 -25.81 -10.18
C SER A 22 27.78 -25.45 -11.52
N GLY A 23 27.86 -24.16 -11.83
CA GLY A 23 28.62 -23.62 -12.96
C GLY A 23 29.19 -22.24 -12.61
N SER A 24 30.52 -22.14 -12.60
CA SER A 24 31.27 -20.91 -12.34
C SER A 24 31.34 -20.02 -13.57
N SER A 25 31.02 -18.73 -13.44
CA SER A 25 31.38 -17.73 -14.45
C SER A 25 31.55 -16.34 -13.83
N SER A 26 32.82 -15.93 -13.81
CA SER A 26 33.37 -14.57 -13.97
C SER A 26 32.68 -13.37 -13.28
N ASN A 27 33.37 -12.87 -12.25
CA ASN A 27 33.19 -11.56 -11.62
C ASN A 27 33.18 -10.40 -12.63
N GLY A 28 32.00 -9.85 -12.91
CA GLY A 28 31.82 -8.44 -13.19
C GLY A 28 31.03 -7.84 -12.03
N GLN A 29 31.69 -7.07 -11.16
CA GLN A 29 30.97 -6.34 -10.11
C GLN A 29 30.00 -5.36 -10.78
N PRO A 30 28.67 -5.45 -10.53
CA PRO A 30 27.79 -4.38 -10.91
C PRO A 30 28.09 -3.20 -9.99
N SER A 31 28.40 -2.05 -10.61
CA SER A 31 28.54 -0.78 -9.93
C SER A 31 27.37 -0.58 -8.96
N SER A 32 27.70 -0.34 -7.69
CA SER A 32 26.71 -0.06 -6.66
C SER A 32 25.83 1.11 -7.12
N ASN A 33 24.56 0.82 -7.39
CA ASN A 33 23.55 1.82 -7.75
C ASN A 33 23.19 2.65 -6.49
N GLN A 34 24.15 3.40 -5.96
CA GLN A 34 23.90 4.41 -4.95
C GLN A 34 23.25 5.59 -5.67
N GLY A 35 21.94 5.78 -5.50
CA GLY A 35 21.31 6.93 -6.15
C GLY A 35 19.92 7.35 -5.70
N ARG A 36 18.88 6.49 -5.79
CA ARG A 36 17.50 7.01 -5.82
C ARG A 36 16.44 6.13 -5.18
N ASN A 37 16.56 5.87 -3.88
CA ASN A 37 15.55 5.13 -3.12
C ASN A 37 14.38 6.03 -2.67
N GLY A 38 13.93 6.93 -3.54
CA GLY A 38 12.81 7.82 -3.27
C GLY A 38 11.48 7.09 -3.46
N ILE A 39 10.62 7.15 -2.45
CA ILE A 39 9.27 6.58 -2.46
C ILE A 39 8.27 7.69 -2.14
N PHE A 40 7.27 7.87 -2.99
CA PHE A 40 6.22 8.86 -2.82
C PHE A 40 4.88 8.17 -2.61
N LEU A 41 4.17 8.49 -1.53
CA LEU A 41 2.88 7.90 -1.21
C LEU A 41 1.79 8.96 -1.21
N VAL A 42 0.66 8.63 -1.82
CA VAL A 42 -0.53 9.47 -1.90
C VAL A 42 -1.72 8.70 -1.35
N GLY A 43 -2.43 9.27 -0.39
CA GLY A 43 -3.66 8.67 0.12
C GLY A 43 -4.29 9.51 1.23
N ALA A 44 -5.29 8.95 1.90
CA ALA A 44 -5.98 9.63 2.97
C ALA A 44 -5.34 9.33 4.33
N THR A 45 -5.50 10.26 5.27
CA THR A 45 -5.18 10.05 6.69
C THR A 45 -6.43 10.27 7.54
N TYR A 46 -6.61 9.43 8.55
CA TYR A 46 -7.70 9.55 9.51
C TYR A 46 -7.16 9.54 10.94
N LEU A 47 -7.91 10.15 11.86
CA LEU A 47 -7.79 9.89 13.28
C LEU A 47 -8.76 8.76 13.64
N ASP A 48 -8.21 7.58 13.87
CA ASP A 48 -8.97 6.38 14.22
C ASP A 48 -9.26 6.40 15.72
N THR A 49 -10.53 6.37 16.09
CA THR A 49 -11.01 6.10 17.44
C THR A 49 -11.52 4.67 17.49
N ILE A 50 -10.76 3.80 18.15
CA ILE A 50 -11.04 2.36 18.22
C ILE A 50 -11.65 2.04 19.57
N MET A 51 -12.88 1.53 19.54
CA MET A 51 -13.65 1.08 20.68
C MET A 51 -13.59 -0.44 20.72
N HIS A 52 -12.92 -0.99 21.72
CA HIS A 52 -12.86 -2.42 21.99
C HIS A 52 -14.09 -2.82 22.78
N VAL A 53 -14.88 -3.73 22.22
CA VAL A 53 -16.14 -4.19 22.80
C VAL A 53 -16.13 -5.71 22.89
N SER A 54 -16.77 -6.26 23.93
CA SER A 54 -16.86 -7.71 24.12
C SER A 54 -17.49 -8.40 22.91
N SER A 55 -18.59 -7.82 22.41
CA SER A 55 -19.34 -8.23 21.21
C SER A 55 -19.94 -7.02 20.52
N PHE A 56 -20.37 -7.16 19.27
CA PHE A 56 -21.11 -6.08 18.62
C PHE A 56 -22.41 -5.75 19.37
N PRO A 57 -22.76 -4.46 19.53
CA PRO A 57 -24.02 -4.08 20.12
C PRO A 57 -25.17 -4.46 19.19
N HIS A 58 -26.30 -4.86 19.78
CA HIS A 58 -27.55 -4.92 19.04
C HIS A 58 -28.05 -3.51 18.72
N GLU A 59 -28.82 -3.37 17.64
CA GLU A 59 -29.47 -2.11 17.29
C GLU A 59 -30.29 -1.58 18.48
N ASP A 60 -30.21 -0.27 18.69
CA ASP A 60 -30.89 0.44 19.79
C ASP A 60 -30.50 -0.02 21.22
N THR A 61 -29.27 -0.53 21.39
CA THR A 61 -28.73 -0.88 22.72
C THR A 61 -27.61 0.04 23.18
N LYS A 62 -27.39 0.09 24.50
CA LYS A 62 -26.29 0.81 25.13
C LYS A 62 -25.21 -0.18 25.56
N LEU A 63 -24.00 0.00 25.04
CA LEU A 63 -22.84 -0.80 25.40
C LEU A 63 -21.73 0.09 25.94
N ARG A 64 -21.01 -0.38 26.97
CA ARG A 64 -19.77 0.24 27.45
C ARG A 64 -18.60 -0.45 26.75
N ALA A 65 -17.73 0.33 26.10
CA ALA A 65 -16.47 -0.19 25.59
C ALA A 65 -15.54 -0.60 26.75
N GLU A 66 -14.82 -1.70 26.57
CA GLU A 66 -13.80 -2.16 27.51
C GLU A 66 -12.58 -1.25 27.50
N ARG A 67 -12.21 -0.78 26.31
CA ARG A 67 -11.09 0.12 26.09
C ARG A 67 -11.36 1.01 24.89
N VAL A 68 -10.90 2.26 24.96
CA VAL A 68 -10.88 3.18 23.83
C VAL A 68 -9.45 3.63 23.59
N GLU A 69 -9.05 3.66 22.33
CA GLU A 69 -7.75 4.17 21.92
C GLU A 69 -7.90 5.08 20.70
N GLN A 70 -6.99 6.04 20.58
CA GLN A 70 -6.90 6.90 19.42
C GLN A 70 -5.53 6.77 18.77
N ARG A 71 -5.52 6.62 17.45
CA ARG A 71 -4.28 6.51 16.67
C ARG A 71 -4.46 7.09 15.26
N ARG A 72 -3.35 7.37 14.60
CA ARG A 72 -3.35 7.72 13.17
C ARG A 72 -3.69 6.48 12.35
N GLY A 73 -4.67 6.61 11.46
CA GLY A 73 -5.04 5.64 10.43
C GLY A 73 -4.74 6.15 9.02
N GLY A 74 -5.27 5.46 8.03
CA GLY A 74 -5.05 5.73 6.60
C GLY A 74 -4.01 4.79 5.99
N ASN A 75 -4.39 4.11 4.91
CA ASN A 75 -3.62 2.98 4.36
C ASN A 75 -2.24 3.42 3.85
N ALA A 76 -2.21 4.46 3.02
CA ALA A 76 -0.96 5.03 2.51
C ALA A 76 -0.10 5.64 3.63
N ALA A 77 -0.71 6.23 4.65
CA ALA A 77 0.00 6.78 5.81
C ALA A 77 0.63 5.66 6.68
N ASN A 78 -0.10 4.57 6.91
CA ASN A 78 0.43 3.38 7.60
C ASN A 78 1.60 2.77 6.84
N THR A 79 1.45 2.63 5.52
CA THR A 79 2.53 2.19 4.62
C THR A 79 3.75 3.10 4.74
N ALA A 80 3.55 4.42 4.70
CA ALA A 80 4.63 5.41 4.80
C ALA A 80 5.38 5.34 6.14
N GLU A 81 4.67 5.19 7.27
CA GLU A 81 5.28 5.06 8.61
C GLU A 81 6.24 3.87 8.70
N ILE A 82 5.89 2.75 8.05
CA ILE A 82 6.74 1.55 8.02
C ILE A 82 7.94 1.78 7.11
N LEU A 83 7.70 2.31 5.90
CA LEU A 83 8.77 2.58 4.93
C LEU A 83 9.81 3.56 5.47
N GLY A 84 9.40 4.58 6.23
CA GLY A 84 10.32 5.57 6.80
C GLY A 84 11.28 5.00 7.85
N GLN A 85 11.04 3.78 8.34
CA GLN A 85 11.95 3.09 9.24
C GLN A 85 13.14 2.45 8.51
N GLU A 86 13.12 2.33 7.18
CA GLU A 86 14.23 1.80 6.37
C GLU A 86 15.25 2.91 6.07
N PRO A 87 16.49 2.86 6.62
CA PRO A 87 17.47 3.92 6.46
C PRO A 87 17.88 4.16 5.00
N ARG A 88 17.74 3.13 4.15
CA ARG A 88 18.02 3.24 2.73
C ARG A 88 16.92 3.97 1.96
N ALA A 89 15.70 4.08 2.49
CA ALA A 89 14.57 4.69 1.81
C ALA A 89 14.43 6.18 2.16
N LYS A 90 14.06 6.99 1.19
CA LYS A 90 13.61 8.38 1.40
C LYS A 90 12.13 8.44 1.09
N VAL A 91 11.30 8.74 2.08
CA VAL A 91 9.85 8.58 1.97
C VAL A 91 9.15 9.94 2.03
N TRP A 92 8.23 10.16 1.11
CA TRP A 92 7.35 11.32 1.07
C TRP A 92 5.90 10.87 1.17
N TYR A 93 5.11 11.66 1.88
CA TYR A 93 3.68 11.44 2.00
C TYR A 93 2.89 12.69 1.63
N MET A 94 1.88 12.51 0.78
CA MET A 94 0.93 13.53 0.38
C MET A 94 -0.49 13.11 0.76
N SER A 95 -1.19 14.00 1.44
CA SER A 95 -2.62 13.89 1.75
C SER A 95 -3.24 15.29 1.74
N SER A 96 -4.56 15.32 1.54
CA SER A 96 -5.40 16.44 1.97
C SER A 96 -5.44 16.43 3.50
N MET A 97 -5.21 17.58 4.11
CA MET A 97 -5.03 17.75 5.55
C MET A 97 -5.89 18.92 6.06
N PRO A 98 -6.35 18.87 7.32
CA PRO A 98 -7.00 20.01 7.93
C PRO A 98 -5.98 21.15 8.13
N SER A 99 -6.33 22.16 8.93
CA SER A 99 -5.38 23.21 9.32
C SER A 99 -4.08 22.62 9.90
N PRO A 100 -2.93 23.31 9.78
CA PRO A 100 -1.67 22.82 10.32
C PRO A 100 -1.73 22.47 11.81
N ALA A 101 -2.51 23.20 12.60
CA ALA A 101 -2.71 22.91 14.02
C ALA A 101 -3.44 21.58 14.25
N ALA A 102 -4.54 21.33 13.53
CA ALA A 102 -5.31 20.08 13.61
C ALA A 102 -4.56 18.87 13.01
N SER A 103 -3.61 19.12 12.11
CA SER A 103 -2.82 18.08 11.43
C SER A 103 -1.71 17.49 12.30
N LYS A 104 -1.32 18.14 13.41
CA LYS A 104 -0.20 17.69 14.26
C LYS A 104 -0.36 16.24 14.73
N VAL A 105 -1.58 15.85 15.12
CA VAL A 105 -1.86 14.47 15.57
C VAL A 105 -1.74 13.45 14.44
N LEU A 106 -1.96 13.88 13.19
CA LEU A 106 -1.91 13.03 12.00
C LEU A 106 -0.48 12.88 11.45
N LEU A 107 0.37 13.90 11.60
CA LEU A 107 1.70 13.92 11.00
C LEU A 107 2.82 13.46 11.93
N ARG A 108 2.62 13.57 13.25
CA ARG A 108 3.67 13.31 14.24
C ARG A 108 4.36 11.95 14.08
N SER A 109 3.60 10.85 13.96
CA SER A 109 4.21 9.50 13.86
C SER A 109 4.95 9.29 12.54
N LEU A 110 4.50 9.94 11.46
CA LEU A 110 5.16 9.92 10.16
C LEU A 110 6.51 10.64 10.24
N GLU A 111 6.53 11.85 10.80
CA GLU A 111 7.75 12.66 10.95
C GLU A 111 8.76 12.00 11.91
N GLU A 112 8.30 11.45 13.03
CA GLU A 112 9.13 10.65 13.95
C GLU A 112 9.71 9.38 13.27
N SER A 113 9.08 8.92 12.19
CA SER A 113 9.53 7.81 11.36
C SER A 113 10.26 8.27 10.09
N ASN A 114 10.79 9.50 10.04
CA ASN A 114 11.55 10.07 8.90
C ASN A 114 10.76 10.20 7.59
N VAL A 115 9.43 10.27 7.65
CA VAL A 115 8.60 10.54 6.48
C VAL A 115 8.49 12.05 6.27
N LYS A 116 8.73 12.50 5.04
CA LYS A 116 8.59 13.90 4.63
C LYS A 116 7.14 14.24 4.34
N THR A 117 6.60 15.23 5.03
CA THR A 117 5.18 15.63 5.02
C THR A 117 4.95 16.99 4.35
N ASP A 118 6.00 17.65 3.84
CA ASP A 118 5.94 18.97 3.20
C ASP A 118 5.09 19.00 1.91
N ALA A 119 4.88 17.83 1.33
CA ALA A 119 3.99 17.62 0.19
C ALA A 119 2.49 17.71 0.55
N CYS A 120 2.10 17.60 1.83
CA CYS A 120 0.70 17.66 2.24
C CYS A 120 0.04 19.02 1.91
N VAL A 121 -1.27 18.97 1.65
CA VAL A 121 -2.10 20.12 1.28
C VAL A 121 -3.00 20.46 2.46
N PHE A 122 -2.85 21.67 3.01
CA PHE A 122 -3.52 22.08 4.24
C PHE A 122 -4.70 23.01 3.96
N HIS A 123 -5.86 22.68 4.50
CA HIS A 123 -7.06 23.50 4.41
C HIS A 123 -7.27 24.29 5.71
N SER A 124 -6.86 25.56 5.72
CA SER A 124 -6.87 26.40 6.93
C SER A 124 -8.23 26.55 7.62
N SER A 125 -9.34 26.44 6.88
CA SER A 125 -10.70 26.51 7.41
C SER A 125 -11.18 25.22 8.08
N GLN A 126 -10.47 24.11 7.90
CA GLN A 126 -10.84 22.80 8.44
C GLN A 126 -10.14 22.60 9.79
N LEU A 127 -10.88 22.65 10.88
CA LEU A 127 -10.30 22.67 12.24
C LEU A 127 -10.28 21.29 12.93
N ALA A 128 -10.85 20.27 12.29
CA ALA A 128 -10.87 18.90 12.81
C ALA A 128 -10.25 17.93 11.79
N PRO A 129 -9.52 16.89 12.25
CA PRO A 129 -9.04 15.84 11.37
C PRO A 129 -10.21 14.99 10.84
N PRO A 130 -10.07 14.35 9.68
CA PRO A 130 -10.93 13.23 9.29
C PRO A 130 -10.95 12.18 10.38
N GLN A 131 -12.10 11.59 10.66
CA GLN A 131 -12.27 10.64 11.75
C GLN A 131 -12.72 9.29 11.22
N ALA A 132 -12.23 8.22 11.83
CA ALA A 132 -12.80 6.90 11.70
C ALA A 132 -13.17 6.38 13.09
N TYR A 133 -14.40 5.91 13.23
CA TYR A 133 -14.90 5.25 14.43
C TYR A 133 -14.92 3.76 14.16
N ILE A 134 -14.10 3.01 14.90
CA ILE A 134 -13.90 1.59 14.69
C ILE A 134 -14.43 0.86 15.91
N MET A 135 -15.44 0.01 15.72
CA MET A 135 -15.85 -0.97 16.72
C MET A 135 -15.09 -2.27 16.46
N SER A 136 -14.28 -2.71 17.43
CA SER A 136 -13.53 -3.96 17.38
C SER A 136 -14.13 -4.95 18.35
N ALA A 137 -14.72 -6.03 17.83
CA ALA A 137 -15.40 -7.05 18.63
C ALA A 137 -14.40 -8.15 19.03
N LEU A 138 -14.25 -8.37 20.34
CA LEU A 138 -13.25 -9.30 20.90
C LEU A 138 -13.65 -10.77 20.71
N ASP A 139 -14.95 -11.07 20.79
CA ASP A 139 -15.50 -12.42 20.61
C ASP A 139 -15.27 -13.00 19.21
N THR A 140 -15.36 -12.17 18.18
CA THR A 140 -15.24 -12.56 16.77
C THR A 140 -13.91 -12.14 16.15
N GLY A 141 -13.19 -11.20 16.76
CA GLY A 141 -11.99 -10.57 16.20
C GLY A 141 -12.28 -9.69 14.97
N THR A 142 -13.54 -9.39 14.68
CA THR A 142 -13.95 -8.59 13.52
C THR A 142 -14.10 -7.12 13.89
N ARG A 143 -14.22 -6.25 12.87
CA ARG A 143 -14.37 -4.81 13.06
C ARG A 143 -15.37 -4.18 12.10
N THR A 144 -16.03 -3.13 12.57
CA THR A 144 -16.88 -2.24 11.75
C THR A 144 -16.30 -0.84 11.80
N ILE A 145 -16.17 -0.20 10.64
CA ILE A 145 -15.55 1.12 10.49
C ILE A 145 -16.57 2.10 9.93
N ILE A 146 -16.76 3.22 10.62
CA ILE A 146 -17.56 4.36 10.17
C ILE A 146 -16.63 5.56 10.05
N SER A 147 -16.40 6.04 8.83
CA SER A 147 -15.55 7.20 8.58
C SER A 147 -16.35 8.46 8.31
N HIS A 148 -15.90 9.60 8.83
CA HIS A 148 -16.43 10.93 8.52
C HIS A 148 -15.28 11.87 8.13
N SER A 149 -15.44 12.54 7.00
CA SER A 149 -14.52 13.59 6.55
C SER A 149 -15.29 14.67 5.80
N THR A 150 -15.00 15.92 6.13
CA THR A 150 -15.40 17.11 5.36
C THR A 150 -14.25 17.67 4.53
N LEU A 151 -13.08 17.04 4.56
CA LEU A 151 -11.97 17.43 3.71
C LEU A 151 -12.27 17.06 2.26
N PRO A 152 -11.97 17.96 1.30
CA PRO A 152 -11.99 17.60 -0.10
C PRO A 152 -10.90 16.55 -0.38
N ASP A 153 -11.16 15.66 -1.34
CA ASP A 153 -10.11 14.83 -1.91
C ASP A 153 -9.06 15.73 -2.59
N LEU A 154 -7.81 15.26 -2.67
CA LEU A 154 -6.74 15.96 -3.38
C LEU A 154 -7.12 16.17 -4.84
N THR A 155 -6.98 17.40 -5.33
CA THR A 155 -7.17 17.71 -6.76
C THR A 155 -5.90 17.48 -7.56
N LEU A 156 -6.03 17.30 -8.88
CA LEU A 156 -4.89 17.24 -9.80
C LEU A 156 -3.94 18.46 -9.63
N ASP A 157 -4.48 19.68 -9.61
CA ASP A 157 -3.65 20.90 -9.57
C ASP A 157 -2.83 20.99 -8.28
N GLU A 158 -3.43 20.62 -7.14
CA GLU A 158 -2.73 20.56 -5.86
C GLU A 158 -1.64 19.48 -5.86
N PHE A 159 -1.94 18.31 -6.43
CA PHE A 159 -0.96 17.23 -6.60
C PHE A 159 0.22 17.70 -7.44
N VAL A 160 -0.02 18.23 -8.65
CA VAL A 160 1.03 18.70 -9.57
C VAL A 160 1.93 19.71 -8.87
N LYS A 161 1.35 20.73 -8.25
CA LYS A 161 2.11 21.78 -7.55
C LYS A 161 3.02 21.21 -6.45
N LYS A 162 2.51 20.28 -5.65
CA LYS A 162 3.25 19.71 -4.52
C LYS A 162 4.26 18.65 -4.95
N PHE A 163 3.89 17.82 -5.93
CA PHE A 163 4.73 16.76 -6.48
C PHE A 163 5.94 17.37 -7.20
N ASP A 164 5.73 18.34 -8.08
CA ASP A 164 6.82 19.01 -8.81
C ASP A 164 7.76 19.74 -7.85
N ALA A 165 7.23 20.40 -6.82
CA ALA A 165 8.06 21.00 -5.77
C ALA A 165 8.91 19.96 -5.02
N ALA A 166 8.38 18.76 -4.79
CA ALA A 166 9.12 17.67 -4.17
C ALA A 166 10.20 17.10 -5.10
N CYS A 167 9.93 17.02 -6.41
CA CYS A 167 10.91 16.66 -7.44
C CYS A 167 12.06 17.67 -7.48
N LEU A 168 11.76 18.97 -7.53
CA LEU A 168 12.75 20.05 -7.57
C LEU A 168 13.64 20.10 -6.33
N ARG A 169 13.07 19.92 -5.12
CA ARG A 169 13.85 19.88 -3.87
C ARG A 169 14.81 18.70 -3.76
N SER A 170 14.62 17.68 -4.59
CA SER A 170 15.39 16.44 -4.56
C SER A 170 16.42 16.34 -5.69
N GLY A 171 16.27 17.13 -6.75
CA GLY A 171 17.27 17.31 -7.81
C GLY A 171 18.32 18.34 -7.39
N GLY A 172 19.59 18.07 -7.71
CA GLY A 172 20.66 19.07 -7.57
C GLY A 172 20.42 20.29 -8.45
N SER A 173 21.30 21.29 -8.36
CA SER A 173 21.22 22.65 -8.93
C SER A 173 21.01 22.80 -10.45
N ASP A 174 20.74 21.72 -11.18
CA ASP A 174 20.49 21.74 -12.62
C ASP A 174 18.98 21.87 -12.91
N LEU A 175 18.53 23.11 -13.10
CA LEU A 175 17.15 23.49 -13.40
C LEU A 175 16.64 22.95 -14.75
N PHE A 176 17.53 22.49 -15.64
CA PHE A 176 17.18 22.05 -16.99
C PHE A 176 17.06 20.52 -17.14
N ALA A 177 17.46 19.76 -16.13
CA ALA A 177 17.26 18.32 -16.06
C ALA A 177 16.29 18.00 -14.93
N MET A 178 14.97 18.16 -15.18
CA MET A 178 13.97 17.78 -14.19
C MET A 178 14.06 16.26 -13.99
N GLN A 179 14.61 15.85 -12.85
CA GLN A 179 14.87 14.45 -12.54
C GLN A 179 13.90 14.02 -11.45
N CYS A 180 13.00 13.07 -11.75
CA CYS A 180 12.10 12.51 -10.74
C CYS A 180 12.96 11.77 -9.70
N PRO A 181 12.99 12.20 -8.43
CA PRO A 181 13.81 11.55 -7.40
C PRO A 181 13.22 10.21 -6.94
N PHE A 182 12.01 9.89 -7.40
CA PHE A 182 11.24 8.73 -6.96
C PHE A 182 11.45 7.58 -7.93
N GLN A 183 11.74 6.42 -7.38
CA GLN A 183 11.72 5.14 -8.09
C GLN A 183 10.37 4.44 -7.94
N TRP A 184 9.58 4.84 -6.94
CA TRP A 184 8.30 4.24 -6.64
C TRP A 184 7.28 5.30 -6.22
N ILE A 185 6.10 5.26 -6.82
CA ILE A 185 4.96 6.07 -6.40
C ILE A 185 3.80 5.13 -6.09
N HIS A 186 3.24 5.26 -4.89
CA HIS A 186 2.11 4.47 -4.42
C HIS A 186 0.88 5.35 -4.23
N PHE A 187 -0.23 4.93 -4.80
CA PHE A 187 -1.52 5.58 -4.65
C PHE A 187 -2.51 4.66 -3.94
N GLU A 188 -3.16 5.18 -2.90
CA GLU A 188 -4.45 4.62 -2.45
C GLU A 188 -5.46 4.82 -3.59
N GLY A 189 -6.05 3.74 -4.09
CA GLY A 189 -6.93 3.76 -5.26
C GLY A 189 -8.24 4.49 -4.97
N ARG A 190 -8.31 5.77 -5.35
CA ARG A 190 -9.48 6.63 -5.17
C ARG A 190 -9.89 7.31 -6.46
N GLY A 191 -11.08 6.98 -6.93
CA GLY A 191 -11.86 7.81 -7.86
C GLY A 191 -11.14 8.30 -9.12
N LEU A 192 -11.62 9.45 -9.63
CA LEU A 192 -11.15 10.08 -10.86
C LEU A 192 -9.87 10.91 -10.67
N GLU A 193 -9.67 11.52 -9.50
CA GLU A 193 -8.51 12.39 -9.29
C GLU A 193 -7.20 11.61 -9.31
N VAL A 194 -7.14 10.41 -8.69
CA VAL A 194 -5.93 9.56 -8.76
C VAL A 194 -5.62 9.15 -10.20
N TYR A 195 -6.65 8.88 -11.03
CA TYR A 195 -6.45 8.57 -12.44
C TYR A 195 -5.72 9.70 -13.16
N LYS A 196 -6.16 10.95 -12.94
CA LYS A 196 -5.54 12.15 -13.51
C LYS A 196 -4.12 12.37 -13.00
N MET A 197 -3.87 12.10 -11.71
CA MET A 197 -2.53 12.23 -11.13
C MET A 197 -1.54 11.24 -11.76
N ILE A 198 -1.95 9.98 -11.95
CA ILE A 198 -1.11 8.98 -12.61
C ILE A 198 -0.89 9.34 -14.09
N ASP A 199 -1.93 9.80 -14.79
CA ASP A 199 -1.84 10.27 -16.18
C ASP A 199 -0.88 11.45 -16.34
N TYR A 200 -0.89 12.39 -15.38
CA TYR A 200 0.08 13.47 -15.33
C TYR A 200 1.52 12.95 -15.12
N VAL A 201 1.74 12.04 -14.17
CA VAL A 201 3.07 11.46 -13.92
C VAL A 201 3.60 10.73 -15.17
N GLU A 202 2.77 9.96 -15.85
CA GLU A 202 3.12 9.28 -17.10
C GLU A 202 3.38 10.31 -18.23
N SER A 203 2.51 11.29 -18.45
CA SER A 203 2.72 12.27 -19.54
C SER A 203 3.99 13.11 -19.39
N VAL A 204 4.32 13.55 -18.18
CA VAL A 204 5.47 14.45 -17.95
C VAL A 204 6.77 13.69 -17.77
N TYR A 205 6.81 12.70 -16.90
CA TYR A 205 8.08 12.08 -16.50
C TYR A 205 8.41 10.86 -17.35
N VAL A 206 7.40 10.09 -17.77
CA VAL A 206 7.63 8.97 -18.68
C VAL A 206 7.99 9.47 -20.08
N GLY A 207 7.37 10.54 -20.56
CA GLY A 207 7.77 11.24 -21.79
C GLY A 207 9.24 11.72 -21.78
N GLN A 208 9.82 11.96 -20.60
CA GLN A 208 11.24 12.31 -20.44
C GLN A 208 12.18 11.08 -20.36
N GLY A 209 11.68 9.87 -20.63
CA GLY A 209 12.48 8.63 -20.67
C GLY A 209 12.60 7.89 -19.33
N TRP A 210 11.74 8.18 -18.35
CA TRP A 210 11.86 7.65 -16.98
C TRP A 210 11.12 6.35 -16.73
N ARG A 211 10.34 5.86 -17.70
CA ARG A 211 9.44 4.71 -17.48
C ARG A 211 10.14 3.48 -16.95
N GLN A 212 11.37 3.26 -17.40
CA GLN A 212 12.19 2.11 -17.05
C GLN A 212 12.75 2.18 -15.61
N LYS A 213 12.58 3.32 -14.93
CA LYS A 213 13.12 3.59 -13.58
C LYS A 213 12.05 3.91 -12.54
N LEU A 214 10.79 3.99 -12.93
CA LEU A 214 9.67 4.35 -12.07
C LEU A 214 8.64 3.22 -12.04
N THR A 215 8.30 2.78 -10.83
CA THR A 215 7.18 1.87 -10.58
C THR A 215 5.99 2.67 -10.04
N ILE A 216 4.83 2.53 -10.67
CA ILE A 216 3.57 3.07 -10.15
C ILE A 216 2.75 1.92 -9.59
N SER A 217 2.35 2.04 -8.33
CA SER A 217 1.51 1.03 -7.68
C SER A 217 0.22 1.63 -7.16
N VAL A 218 -0.85 0.83 -7.19
CA VAL A 218 -2.18 1.24 -6.74
C VAL A 218 -2.76 0.19 -5.81
N GLU A 219 -3.32 0.64 -4.69
CA GLU A 219 -4.10 -0.21 -3.78
C GLU A 219 -5.60 -0.14 -4.11
N PHE A 220 -6.23 -1.31 -4.20
CA PHE A 220 -7.64 -1.53 -4.47
C PHE A 220 -8.31 -2.20 -3.27
N GLU A 221 -8.78 -1.38 -2.32
CA GLU A 221 -9.38 -1.87 -1.07
C GLU A 221 -10.88 -2.18 -1.21
N LYS A 222 -11.65 -1.32 -1.90
CA LYS A 222 -13.10 -1.45 -2.13
C LYS A 222 -13.47 -1.34 -3.61
N GLY A 223 -14.20 -2.34 -4.13
CA GLY A 223 -14.48 -2.48 -5.56
C GLY A 223 -15.66 -1.66 -6.11
N ASP A 224 -16.41 -1.00 -5.24
CA ASP A 224 -17.63 -0.25 -5.55
C ASP A 224 -17.39 1.24 -5.82
N ARG A 225 -16.19 1.76 -5.57
CA ARG A 225 -15.86 3.17 -5.80
C ARG A 225 -15.95 3.53 -7.29
N PRO A 226 -16.72 4.59 -7.67
CA PRO A 226 -16.80 5.04 -9.05
C PRO A 226 -15.41 5.37 -9.63
N GLY A 227 -15.13 4.91 -10.85
CA GLY A 227 -13.89 5.21 -11.57
C GLY A 227 -12.65 4.41 -11.14
N ILE A 228 -12.69 3.68 -10.01
CA ILE A 228 -11.50 2.96 -9.50
C ILE A 228 -10.95 1.94 -10.51
N LYS A 229 -11.82 1.37 -11.35
CA LYS A 229 -11.45 0.37 -12.35
C LYS A 229 -10.61 0.93 -13.49
N ASN A 230 -10.69 2.23 -13.73
CA ASN A 230 -9.86 2.89 -14.75
C ASN A 230 -8.37 2.87 -14.35
N LEU A 231 -8.08 2.73 -13.04
CA LEU A 231 -6.71 2.66 -12.53
C LEU A 231 -6.02 1.31 -12.84
N LEU A 232 -6.77 0.25 -13.13
CA LEU A 232 -6.22 -1.09 -13.39
C LEU A 232 -5.23 -1.11 -14.56
N GLN A 233 -5.47 -0.28 -15.57
CA GLN A 233 -4.62 -0.15 -16.76
C GLN A 233 -3.41 0.79 -16.54
N GLN A 234 -3.38 1.55 -15.44
CA GLN A 234 -2.32 2.54 -15.18
C GLN A 234 -1.23 2.02 -14.24
N ALA A 235 -1.51 1.00 -13.43
CA ALA A 235 -0.60 0.50 -12.41
C ALA A 235 0.37 -0.58 -12.93
N ASP A 236 1.64 -0.50 -12.54
CA ASP A 236 2.63 -1.58 -12.71
C ASP A 236 2.49 -2.64 -11.63
N VAL A 237 2.07 -2.23 -10.43
CA VAL A 237 1.80 -3.13 -9.30
C VAL A 237 0.43 -2.84 -8.72
N CYS A 238 -0.44 -3.86 -8.72
CA CYS A 238 -1.78 -3.75 -8.16
C CYS A 238 -1.86 -4.53 -6.84
N PHE A 239 -2.31 -3.88 -5.78
CA PHE A 239 -2.59 -4.53 -4.50
C PHE A 239 -4.10 -4.65 -4.30
N PHE A 240 -4.62 -5.86 -4.15
CA PHE A 240 -6.03 -6.09 -3.92
C PHE A 240 -6.29 -6.62 -2.52
N SER A 241 -7.33 -6.11 -1.88
CA SER A 241 -7.83 -6.66 -0.61
C SER A 241 -8.69 -7.90 -0.85
N LYS A 242 -8.82 -8.74 0.17
CA LYS A 242 -9.82 -9.82 0.22
C LYS A 242 -11.24 -9.29 -0.02
N LEU A 243 -11.59 -8.17 0.61
CA LEU A 243 -12.90 -7.52 0.46
C LEU A 243 -13.20 -7.14 -0.99
N TYR A 244 -12.20 -6.64 -1.72
CA TYR A 244 -12.34 -6.29 -3.13
C TYR A 244 -12.73 -7.51 -3.97
N ALA A 245 -12.03 -8.63 -3.77
CA ALA A 245 -12.30 -9.89 -4.47
C ALA A 245 -13.67 -10.46 -4.10
N GLU A 246 -14.03 -10.48 -2.81
CA GLU A 246 -15.33 -10.98 -2.31
C GLU A 246 -16.51 -10.15 -2.84
N THR A 247 -16.35 -8.83 -2.94
CA THR A 247 -17.37 -7.93 -3.54
C THR A 247 -17.64 -8.28 -5.02
N LEU A 248 -16.67 -8.89 -5.68
CA LEU A 248 -16.80 -9.36 -7.07
C LEU A 248 -17.21 -10.84 -7.16
N GLY A 249 -17.51 -11.49 -6.03
CA GLY A 249 -18.01 -12.85 -5.97
C GLY A 249 -16.92 -13.93 -5.97
N PHE A 250 -15.67 -13.58 -5.67
CA PHE A 250 -14.57 -14.54 -5.58
C PHE A 250 -14.29 -14.94 -4.13
N ASP A 251 -14.13 -16.25 -3.91
CA ASP A 251 -13.76 -16.86 -2.64
C ASP A 251 -12.31 -17.37 -2.61
N ARG A 252 -11.63 -17.35 -3.77
CA ARG A 252 -10.24 -17.77 -3.96
C ARG A 252 -9.43 -16.67 -4.64
N PRO A 253 -8.30 -16.24 -4.06
CA PRO A 253 -7.54 -15.13 -4.60
C PRO A 253 -6.85 -15.46 -5.93
N GLU A 254 -6.52 -16.72 -6.21
CA GLU A 254 -5.91 -17.12 -7.49
C GLU A 254 -6.90 -17.01 -8.65
N ASP A 255 -8.15 -17.42 -8.43
CA ASP A 255 -9.21 -17.32 -9.43
C ASP A 255 -9.57 -15.84 -9.67
N PHE A 256 -9.58 -15.04 -8.60
CA PHE A 256 -9.72 -13.60 -8.69
C PHE A 256 -8.60 -12.95 -9.51
N LEU A 257 -7.32 -13.20 -9.18
CA LEU A 257 -6.19 -12.62 -9.90
C LEU A 257 -6.18 -13.01 -11.37
N ALA A 258 -6.51 -14.26 -11.68
CA ALA A 258 -6.63 -14.73 -13.07
C ALA A 258 -7.74 -14.00 -13.83
N SER A 259 -8.87 -13.68 -13.18
CA SER A 259 -9.99 -12.99 -13.84
C SER A 259 -9.79 -11.48 -13.94
N ILE A 260 -9.25 -10.82 -12.90
CA ILE A 260 -9.05 -9.36 -12.91
C ILE A 260 -7.86 -8.98 -13.81
N GLY A 261 -6.91 -9.88 -14.02
CA GLY A 261 -5.73 -9.68 -14.86
C GLY A 261 -6.07 -9.26 -16.29
N ASP A 262 -7.18 -9.73 -16.86
CA ASP A 262 -7.67 -9.34 -18.19
C ASP A 262 -7.96 -7.83 -18.31
N TYR A 263 -8.15 -7.15 -17.17
CA TYR A 263 -8.43 -5.72 -17.09
C TYR A 263 -7.25 -4.88 -16.60
N CYS A 264 -6.12 -5.51 -16.30
CA CYS A 264 -4.91 -4.83 -15.85
C CYS A 264 -3.96 -4.58 -17.02
N LYS A 265 -2.94 -3.74 -16.79
CA LYS A 265 -1.83 -3.56 -17.72
C LYS A 265 -1.14 -4.92 -17.97
N PRO A 266 -0.81 -5.32 -19.22
CA PRO A 266 -0.26 -6.66 -19.53
C PRO A 266 1.06 -7.00 -18.82
N THR A 267 1.83 -5.98 -18.44
CA THR A 267 3.11 -6.14 -17.72
C THR A 267 2.98 -6.03 -16.21
N ALA A 268 1.75 -5.89 -15.67
CA ALA A 268 1.56 -5.65 -14.25
C ALA A 268 1.86 -6.89 -13.39
N THR A 269 2.26 -6.62 -12.15
CA THR A 269 2.32 -7.61 -11.08
C THR A 269 1.17 -7.38 -10.12
N LEU A 270 0.32 -8.39 -9.95
CA LEU A 270 -0.85 -8.32 -9.10
C LEU A 270 -0.57 -9.06 -7.80
N PHE A 271 -1.02 -8.50 -6.67
CA PHE A 271 -1.00 -9.16 -5.36
C PHE A 271 -2.38 -9.12 -4.75
N CYS A 272 -2.77 -10.21 -4.08
CA CYS A 272 -4.02 -10.26 -3.31
C CYS A 272 -3.74 -10.84 -1.91
N CYS A 273 -4.02 -10.05 -0.88
CA CYS A 273 -3.90 -10.49 0.51
C CYS A 273 -5.16 -11.23 0.96
N TRP A 274 -4.99 -12.35 1.67
CA TRP A 274 -6.07 -13.22 2.11
C TRP A 274 -6.02 -13.52 3.62
N GLY A 275 -5.61 -12.53 4.41
CA GLY A 275 -5.58 -12.62 5.88
C GLY A 275 -4.65 -13.73 6.36
N ALA A 276 -5.14 -14.59 7.26
CA ALA A 276 -4.36 -15.69 7.84
C ALA A 276 -3.90 -16.75 6.80
N MET A 277 -4.50 -16.77 5.61
CA MET A 277 -4.05 -17.65 4.52
C MET A 277 -2.82 -17.12 3.78
N GLY A 278 -2.37 -15.89 4.10
CA GLY A 278 -1.24 -15.24 3.45
C GLY A 278 -1.65 -14.41 2.24
N ALA A 279 -0.87 -14.50 1.16
CA ALA A 279 -1.11 -13.75 -0.06
C ALA A 279 -0.66 -14.52 -1.31
N VAL A 280 -1.25 -14.17 -2.44
CA VAL A 280 -0.87 -14.69 -3.76
C VAL A 280 -0.47 -13.54 -4.68
N GLY A 281 0.37 -13.86 -5.65
CA GLY A 281 0.83 -12.94 -6.68
C GLY A 281 0.71 -13.54 -8.08
N LEU A 282 0.51 -12.68 -9.08
CA LEU A 282 0.49 -13.03 -10.50
C LEU A 282 1.25 -11.97 -11.30
N HIS A 283 2.32 -12.37 -11.98
CA HIS A 283 3.00 -11.50 -12.94
C HIS A 283 2.47 -11.78 -14.34
N LEU A 284 1.71 -10.83 -14.90
CA LEU A 284 0.87 -11.06 -16.08
C LEU A 284 1.68 -11.39 -17.35
N GLU A 285 2.80 -10.70 -17.58
CA GLU A 285 3.62 -10.89 -18.77
C GLU A 285 4.21 -12.31 -18.85
N SER A 286 4.73 -12.81 -17.74
CA SER A 286 5.29 -14.17 -17.66
C SER A 286 4.24 -15.26 -17.40
N GLY A 287 3.05 -14.90 -16.92
CA GLY A 287 2.06 -15.83 -16.36
C GLY A 287 2.46 -16.49 -15.03
N THR A 288 3.59 -16.10 -14.43
CA THR A 288 4.12 -16.73 -13.21
C THR A 288 3.23 -16.41 -12.01
N ARG A 289 2.86 -17.47 -11.28
CA ARG A 289 2.08 -17.40 -10.05
C ARG A 289 3.00 -17.56 -8.84
N PHE A 290 2.72 -16.79 -7.80
CA PHE A 290 3.44 -16.80 -6.54
C PHE A 290 2.45 -16.98 -5.40
N ASN A 291 2.86 -17.67 -4.35
CA ASN A 291 2.11 -17.77 -3.12
C ASN A 291 3.05 -17.68 -1.91
N SER A 292 2.52 -17.17 -0.82
CA SER A 292 3.15 -17.25 0.49
C SER A 292 2.07 -17.38 1.53
N SER A 293 2.19 -18.35 2.43
CA SER A 293 1.36 -18.40 3.63
C SER A 293 1.67 -17.20 4.53
N ALA A 294 0.72 -16.86 5.41
CA ALA A 294 1.06 -16.01 6.55
C ALA A 294 2.12 -16.72 7.39
N GLY A 295 2.96 -15.94 8.07
CA GLY A 295 3.89 -16.49 9.06
C GLY A 295 3.14 -17.04 10.27
N LYS A 296 3.88 -17.69 11.17
CA LYS A 296 3.34 -18.10 12.47
C LYS A 296 3.58 -16.98 13.49
N ALA A 297 2.54 -16.65 14.25
CA ALA A 297 2.59 -15.74 15.38
C ALA A 297 2.01 -16.46 16.60
N ASP A 298 2.72 -16.45 17.72
CA ASP A 298 2.26 -17.09 18.97
C ASP A 298 1.04 -16.39 19.55
N MET A 299 0.93 -15.08 19.33
CA MET A 299 -0.19 -14.26 19.78
C MET A 299 -0.51 -13.17 18.76
N ILE A 300 -1.79 -13.05 18.41
CA ILE A 300 -2.30 -11.95 17.60
C ILE A 300 -2.73 -10.82 18.54
N VAL A 301 -2.08 -9.68 18.39
CA VAL A 301 -2.22 -8.52 19.29
C VAL A 301 -3.03 -7.41 18.62
N ASP A 302 -2.74 -7.10 17.36
CA ASP A 302 -3.36 -6.00 16.63
C ASP A 302 -3.29 -6.23 15.12
N THR A 303 -4.42 -6.42 14.44
CA THR A 303 -4.49 -6.67 12.99
C THR A 303 -4.66 -5.39 12.15
N VAL A 304 -4.79 -4.21 12.77
CA VAL A 304 -5.07 -2.93 12.07
C VAL A 304 -3.88 -2.47 11.24
N GLY A 305 -4.01 -2.46 9.92
CA GLY A 305 -2.91 -2.09 9.00
C GLY A 305 -1.96 -3.24 8.65
N ALA A 306 -2.38 -4.50 8.84
CA ALA A 306 -1.63 -5.66 8.32
C ALA A 306 -1.51 -5.63 6.78
N GLY A 307 -2.56 -5.20 6.07
CA GLY A 307 -2.52 -5.00 4.62
C GLY A 307 -1.54 -3.90 4.20
N ASP A 308 -1.59 -2.75 4.87
CA ASP A 308 -0.65 -1.63 4.65
C ASP A 308 0.81 -2.07 4.90
N THR A 309 1.00 -2.93 5.90
CA THR A 309 2.31 -3.52 6.20
C THR A 309 2.78 -4.45 5.09
N PHE A 310 1.89 -5.28 4.55
CA PHE A 310 2.20 -6.11 3.39
C PHE A 310 2.61 -5.24 2.19
N ILE A 311 1.88 -4.18 1.89
CA ILE A 311 2.20 -3.24 0.81
C ILE A 311 3.59 -2.62 1.04
N ALA A 312 3.87 -2.13 2.25
CA ALA A 312 5.20 -1.62 2.60
C ALA A 312 6.29 -2.69 2.40
N GLY A 313 6.02 -3.94 2.79
CA GLY A 313 6.91 -5.07 2.59
C GLY A 313 7.26 -5.31 1.12
N ILE A 314 6.27 -5.30 0.23
CA ILE A 314 6.49 -5.44 -1.22
C ILE A 314 7.31 -4.25 -1.77
N ILE A 315 6.95 -3.02 -1.40
CA ILE A 315 7.66 -1.82 -1.85
C ILE A 315 9.12 -1.85 -1.41
N LEU A 316 9.42 -2.27 -0.17
CA LEU A 316 10.79 -2.44 0.30
C LEU A 316 11.53 -3.54 -0.43
N ALA A 317 10.90 -4.71 -0.55
CA ALA A 317 11.54 -5.88 -1.16
C ALA A 317 11.91 -5.61 -2.61
N LEU A 318 10.96 -5.17 -3.42
CA LEU A 318 11.14 -4.97 -4.86
C LEU A 318 11.86 -3.65 -5.15
N GLY A 319 11.42 -2.57 -4.50
CA GLY A 319 11.97 -1.24 -4.75
C GLY A 319 13.36 -1.04 -4.14
N VAL A 320 13.53 -1.34 -2.85
CA VAL A 320 14.74 -0.92 -2.12
C VAL A 320 15.78 -2.03 -2.01
N ARG A 321 15.34 -3.27 -1.79
CA ARG A 321 16.20 -4.41 -1.50
C ARG A 321 16.59 -5.22 -2.74
N GLY A 322 15.91 -5.02 -3.87
CA GLY A 322 16.19 -5.72 -5.13
C GLY A 322 15.86 -7.20 -5.09
N TYR A 323 14.85 -7.60 -4.30
CA TYR A 323 14.36 -8.97 -4.25
C TYR A 323 13.53 -9.29 -5.49
N ASP A 324 13.53 -10.56 -5.90
CA ASP A 324 12.55 -11.06 -6.86
C ASP A 324 11.13 -11.08 -6.26
N ILE A 325 10.12 -11.22 -7.14
CA ILE A 325 8.70 -11.20 -6.76
C ILE A 325 8.36 -12.26 -5.70
N GLY A 326 8.88 -13.48 -5.84
CA GLY A 326 8.59 -14.58 -4.92
C GLY A 326 9.20 -14.35 -3.54
N ARG A 327 10.44 -13.88 -3.47
CA ARG A 327 11.09 -13.49 -2.21
C ARG A 327 10.43 -12.27 -1.60
N GLY A 328 10.03 -11.29 -2.41
CA GLY A 328 9.31 -10.11 -1.93
C GLY A 328 7.94 -10.46 -1.33
N LEU A 329 7.20 -11.37 -1.95
CA LEU A 329 5.92 -11.85 -1.44
C LEU A 329 6.05 -12.51 -0.07
N ARG A 330 7.07 -13.36 0.12
CA ARG A 330 7.35 -13.99 1.43
C ARG A 330 7.70 -12.96 2.48
N TYR A 331 8.63 -12.05 2.17
CA TYR A 331 9.04 -10.97 3.08
C TYR A 331 7.84 -10.10 3.51
N ALA A 332 6.96 -9.76 2.58
CA ALA A 332 5.76 -8.97 2.88
C ALA A 332 4.77 -9.70 3.80
N CYS A 333 4.59 -11.01 3.62
CA CYS A 333 3.74 -11.84 4.50
C CYS A 333 4.34 -11.96 5.90
N GLU A 334 5.66 -12.16 6.01
CA GLU A 334 6.38 -12.23 7.29
C GLU A 334 6.29 -10.89 8.03
N LEU A 335 6.51 -9.78 7.35
CA LEU A 335 6.42 -8.45 7.93
C LEU A 335 5.00 -8.13 8.43
N ALA A 336 3.97 -8.47 7.64
CA ALA A 336 2.58 -8.32 8.05
C ALA A 336 2.23 -9.20 9.27
N THR A 337 2.79 -10.42 9.33
CA THR A 337 2.63 -11.33 10.48
C THR A 337 3.27 -10.76 11.74
N LEU A 338 4.50 -10.25 11.62
CA LEU A 338 5.20 -9.58 12.71
C LEU A 338 4.37 -8.40 13.23
N LYS A 339 3.81 -7.59 12.31
CA LYS A 339 2.95 -6.48 12.68
C LYS A 339 1.68 -6.93 13.41
N CYS A 340 1.10 -8.07 13.05
CA CYS A 340 -0.04 -8.63 13.78
C CYS A 340 0.30 -9.02 15.22
N SER A 341 1.58 -9.25 15.53
CA SER A 341 2.09 -9.66 16.84
C SER A 341 2.48 -8.49 17.73
N GLN A 342 2.29 -7.24 17.30
CA GLN A 342 2.61 -6.04 18.07
C GLN A 342 1.54 -4.95 17.93
N TYR A 343 1.47 -4.04 18.90
CA TYR A 343 0.64 -2.84 18.80
C TYR A 343 1.30 -1.77 17.91
N GLY A 344 0.56 -1.29 16.90
CA GLY A 344 1.03 -0.22 16.01
C GLY A 344 2.24 -0.59 15.16
N PHE A 345 2.94 0.41 14.63
CA PHE A 345 3.99 0.23 13.61
C PHE A 345 5.41 0.55 14.11
N LYS A 346 5.55 1.10 15.31
CA LYS A 346 6.82 1.63 15.81
C LYS A 346 7.88 0.51 15.92
N ARG A 347 9.04 0.72 15.30
CA ARG A 347 10.19 -0.22 15.30
C ARG A 347 9.92 -1.57 14.64
N LEU A 348 8.93 -1.66 13.75
CA LEU A 348 8.60 -2.90 13.04
C LEU A 348 9.77 -3.43 12.20
N LEU A 349 10.56 -2.55 11.56
CA LEU A 349 11.76 -2.95 10.77
C LEU A 349 13.03 -3.11 11.61
N LYS A 350 12.99 -2.82 12.91
CA LYS A 350 14.15 -2.88 13.83
C LYS A 350 14.15 -4.15 14.68
N ALA A 351 13.32 -5.14 14.37
CA ALA A 351 13.48 -6.47 14.94
C ALA A 351 14.86 -6.99 14.51
N PRO A 352 15.73 -7.38 15.45
CA PRO A 352 16.96 -8.05 15.09
C PRO A 352 16.56 -9.36 14.38
N ASP A 353 17.06 -9.53 13.16
CA ASP A 353 16.92 -10.73 12.33
C ASP A 353 15.60 -10.86 11.51
N LEU A 354 15.57 -10.17 10.35
CA LEU A 354 14.84 -10.58 9.13
C LEU A 354 15.76 -10.47 7.91
#